data_AF-A0A660PEI2-F1
#
_entry.id   AF-A0A660PEI2-F1
#
_cell.length_a   1.000
_cell.length_b   1.000
_cell.length_c   1.000
_cell.angle_alpha   90.00
_cell.angle_beta   90.00
_cell.angle_gamma   90.00
#
_symmetry.space_group_name_H-M   'P 1'
#
loop_
_entity.id
_entity.type
_entity.pdbx_description
1 polymer ?
#
loop_
_entity_poly.entity_id
_entity_poly.type
_entity_poly.pdbx_seq_one_letter_code
_entity_poly.pdbx_strand_id
1 'polypeptide(L)'
;MQFELKKIDLFSAIKISFIVNAVLGLAIGLFAGAILAFFMGFINQMMPYEQTFPLTPQFGFLGGFFLSLFYAVFLSVINGVIITGIVVLLYNLIAGWVGGIKLNMLTISTIETKQPTVLSQSSNAGDQSKDV
;
A
#
# COMPACT_ATOMS: atom_id res chain seq x y z
N MET A 1 -23.59 -6.17 19.78
CA MET A 1 -23.89 -6.67 18.42
C MET A 1 -22.67 -7.46 17.97
N GLN A 2 -22.83 -8.72 17.55
CA GLN A 2 -21.72 -9.53 17.04
C GLN A 2 -21.66 -9.35 15.52
N PHE A 3 -20.49 -9.00 14.97
CA PHE A 3 -20.29 -8.83 13.54
C PHE A 3 -19.54 -10.04 12.99
N GLU A 4 -19.92 -10.56 11.83
CA GLU A 4 -19.22 -11.70 11.20
C GLU A 4 -18.64 -11.31 9.85
N LEU A 5 -17.34 -11.53 9.66
CA LEU A 5 -16.63 -11.25 8.42
C LEU A 5 -16.69 -12.46 7.49
N LYS A 6 -17.82 -12.61 6.77
CA LYS A 6 -18.09 -13.78 5.92
C LYS A 6 -17.34 -13.78 4.58
N LYS A 7 -16.96 -12.61 4.07
CA LYS A 7 -16.29 -12.46 2.77
C LYS A 7 -15.28 -11.33 2.81
N ILE A 8 -14.09 -11.57 2.28
CA ILE A 8 -13.08 -10.55 2.01
C ILE A 8 -13.20 -10.17 0.53
N ASP A 9 -13.20 -8.86 0.26
CA ASP A 9 -13.15 -8.37 -1.11
C ASP A 9 -11.76 -8.60 -1.72
N LEU A 10 -11.73 -9.41 -2.77
CA LEU A 10 -10.51 -9.85 -3.44
C LEU A 10 -9.74 -8.67 -4.03
N PHE A 11 -10.44 -7.73 -4.65
CA PHE A 11 -9.81 -6.58 -5.29
C PHE A 11 -9.20 -5.63 -4.26
N SER A 12 -9.87 -5.36 -3.15
CA SER A 12 -9.31 -4.57 -2.06
C SER A 12 -8.07 -5.22 -1.46
N ALA A 13 -8.12 -6.51 -1.17
CA ALA A 13 -6.99 -7.25 -0.60
C ALA A 13 -5.77 -7.28 -1.55
N ILE A 14 -5.99 -7.50 -2.84
CA ILE A 14 -4.92 -7.46 -3.86
C ILE A 14 -4.29 -6.07 -3.93
N LYS A 15 -5.09 -4.98 -3.95
CA LYS A 15 -4.54 -3.62 -4.01
C LYS A 15 -3.64 -3.30 -2.81
N ILE A 16 -4.11 -3.63 -1.61
CA ILE A 16 -3.36 -3.39 -0.38
C ILE A 16 -2.07 -4.23 -0.38
N SER A 17 -2.18 -5.52 -0.69
CA SER A 17 -1.02 -6.42 -0.71
C SER A 17 -0.02 -6.06 -1.82
N PHE A 18 -0.49 -5.62 -2.98
CA PHE A 18 0.35 -5.12 -4.05
C PHE A 18 1.17 -3.92 -3.58
N ILE A 19 0.55 -2.93 -2.94
CA ILE A 19 1.24 -1.73 -2.43
C ILE A 19 2.28 -2.14 -1.36
N VAL A 20 1.89 -2.98 -0.40
CA VAL A 20 2.79 -3.42 0.68
C VAL A 20 3.99 -4.19 0.10
N ASN A 21 3.76 -5.14 -0.80
CA ASN A 21 4.82 -5.91 -1.44
C ASN A 21 5.66 -5.08 -2.43
N ALA A 22 5.10 -4.04 -3.06
CA ALA A 22 5.85 -3.11 -3.90
C ALA A 22 6.84 -2.31 -3.06
N VAL A 23 6.40 -1.79 -1.91
CA VAL A 23 7.27 -1.03 -0.99
C VAL A 23 8.35 -1.93 -0.41
N LEU A 24 7.98 -3.14 0.06
CA LEU A 24 8.93 -4.13 0.56
C LEU A 24 9.92 -4.59 -0.53
N GLY A 25 9.43 -4.90 -1.72
CA GLY A 25 10.24 -5.33 -2.84
C GLY A 25 11.21 -4.24 -3.31
N LEU A 26 10.80 -2.96 -3.26
CA LEU A 26 11.68 -1.83 -3.52
C LEU A 26 12.76 -1.73 -2.43
N ALA A 27 12.39 -1.77 -1.16
CA ALA A 27 13.36 -1.71 -0.06
C ALA A 27 14.39 -2.85 -0.14
N ILE A 28 13.94 -4.09 -0.38
CA ILE A 28 14.81 -5.26 -0.55
C ILE A 28 15.66 -5.14 -1.81
N GLY A 29 15.07 -4.73 -2.94
CA GLY A 29 15.78 -4.54 -4.20
C GLY A 29 16.89 -3.50 -4.10
N LEU A 30 16.64 -2.41 -3.38
CA LEU A 30 17.60 -1.32 -3.19
C LEU A 30 18.74 -1.79 -2.27
N PHE A 31 18.40 -2.52 -1.21
CA PHE A 31 19.38 -3.14 -0.33
C PHE A 31 20.25 -4.18 -1.05
N ALA A 32 19.64 -5.08 -1.83
CA ALA A 32 20.35 -6.07 -2.64
C ALA A 32 21.23 -5.42 -3.71
N GLY A 33 20.74 -4.37 -4.38
CA GLY A 33 21.52 -3.60 -5.35
C GLY A 33 22.72 -2.90 -4.71
N ALA A 34 22.55 -2.32 -3.51
CA ALA A 34 23.64 -1.70 -2.76
C ALA A 34 24.71 -2.72 -2.33
N ILE A 35 24.30 -3.91 -1.86
CA ILE A 35 25.21 -5.01 -1.55
C ILE A 35 25.97 -5.43 -2.80
N LEU A 36 25.28 -5.66 -3.92
CA LEU A 36 25.92 -6.08 -5.18
C LEU A 36 26.95 -5.04 -5.64
N ALA A 37 26.61 -3.75 -5.58
CA ALA A 37 27.52 -2.66 -5.94
C ALA A 37 28.76 -2.64 -5.03
N PHE A 38 28.58 -2.86 -3.72
CA PHE A 38 29.68 -2.96 -2.76
C PHE A 38 30.61 -4.14 -3.07
N PHE A 39 30.05 -5.33 -3.31
CA PHE A 39 30.83 -6.52 -3.65
C PHE A 39 31.58 -6.36 -4.98
N MET A 40 30.94 -5.78 -6.00
CA MET A 40 31.61 -5.50 -7.28
C MET A 40 32.74 -4.49 -7.13
N GLY A 41 32.55 -3.46 -6.30
CA GLY A 41 33.61 -2.50 -5.95
C GLY A 41 34.80 -3.18 -5.25
N PHE A 42 34.51 -4.07 -4.30
CA PHE A 42 35.53 -4.83 -3.57
C PHE A 42 36.31 -5.80 -4.48
N ILE A 43 35.61 -6.54 -5.35
CA ILE A 43 36.25 -7.46 -6.32
C ILE A 43 37.16 -6.71 -7.28
N ASN A 44 36.73 -5.55 -7.79
CA ASN A 44 37.56 -4.73 -8.69
C ASN A 44 38.86 -4.25 -8.05
N GLN A 45 38.90 -4.03 -6.73
CA GLN A 45 40.13 -3.68 -6.02
C GLN A 45 41.12 -4.85 -5.89
N MET A 46 40.62 -6.09 -5.97
CA MET A 46 41.41 -7.31 -5.82
C MET A 46 41.88 -7.89 -7.16
N MET A 47 41.33 -7.43 -8.29
CA MET A 47 41.73 -7.91 -9.62
C MET A 47 42.95 -7.14 -10.17
N PRO A 48 43.87 -7.83 -10.87
CA PRO A 48 44.97 -7.18 -11.59
C PRO A 48 44.44 -6.22 -12.66
N TYR A 49 45.10 -5.07 -12.81
CA TYR A 49 44.68 -3.97 -13.68
C TYR A 49 44.44 -4.40 -15.15
N GLU A 50 45.13 -5.45 -15.61
CA GLU A 50 45.03 -5.98 -16.99
C GLU A 50 43.78 -6.85 -17.25
N GLN A 51 43.07 -7.28 -16.20
CA GLN A 51 41.84 -8.07 -16.31
C GLN A 51 40.59 -7.28 -15.87
N THR A 52 40.77 -6.02 -15.49
CA THR A 52 39.65 -5.15 -15.11
C THR A 52 38.79 -4.88 -16.33
N PHE A 53 37.64 -5.55 -16.43
CA PHE A 53 36.57 -5.08 -17.28
C PHE A 53 36.23 -3.64 -16.85
N PRO A 54 36.11 -2.68 -17.78
CA PRO A 54 35.67 -1.34 -17.46
C PRO A 54 34.17 -1.38 -17.13
N LEU A 55 33.84 -1.92 -15.97
CA LEU A 55 32.55 -1.78 -15.34
C LEU A 55 32.49 -0.33 -14.88
N THR A 56 31.95 0.52 -15.74
CA THR A 56 31.77 1.94 -15.44
C THR A 56 30.99 2.07 -14.14
N PRO A 57 31.48 2.86 -13.15
CA PRO A 57 30.79 3.07 -11.88
C PRO A 57 29.34 3.55 -12.03
N GLN A 58 29.06 4.22 -13.16
CA GLN A 58 27.74 4.70 -13.55
C GLN A 58 26.73 3.57 -13.82
N PHE A 59 27.20 2.39 -14.28
CA PHE A 59 26.38 1.20 -14.43
C PHE A 59 25.98 0.58 -13.09
N GLY A 60 26.77 0.80 -12.03
CA GLY A 60 26.49 0.28 -10.69
C GLY A 60 25.24 0.90 -10.06
N PHE A 61 25.14 2.24 -10.07
CA PHE A 61 23.99 2.92 -9.48
C PHE A 61 22.73 2.78 -10.34
N LEU A 62 22.84 3.04 -11.64
CA LEU A 62 21.69 2.97 -12.55
C LEU A 62 21.21 1.51 -12.70
N GLY A 63 22.14 0.56 -12.83
CA GLY A 63 21.84 -0.86 -12.87
C GLY A 63 21.23 -1.37 -11.56
N GLY A 64 21.75 -0.95 -10.41
CA GLY A 64 21.17 -1.28 -9.10
C GLY A 64 19.76 -0.73 -8.93
N PHE A 65 19.49 0.50 -9.39
CA PHE A 65 18.15 1.08 -9.38
C PHE A 65 17.17 0.31 -10.28
N PHE A 66 17.56 0.01 -11.52
CA PHE A 66 16.72 -0.77 -12.44
C PHE A 66 16.46 -2.18 -11.92
N LEU A 67 17.48 -2.84 -11.36
CA LEU A 67 17.33 -4.16 -10.74
C LEU A 67 16.38 -4.11 -9.55
N SER A 68 16.50 -3.10 -8.69
CA SER A 68 15.60 -2.87 -7.57
C SER A 68 14.16 -2.66 -8.02
N LEU A 69 13.95 -1.82 -9.04
CA LEU A 69 12.63 -1.55 -9.59
C LEU A 69 12.01 -2.83 -10.20
N PHE A 70 12.81 -3.58 -10.97
CA PHE A 70 12.38 -4.83 -11.55
C PHE A 70 11.99 -5.84 -10.47
N TYR A 71 12.82 -5.99 -9.44
CA TYR A 71 12.57 -6.90 -8.32
C TYR A 71 11.33 -6.49 -7.51
N ALA A 72 11.13 -5.18 -7.30
CA ALA A 72 9.95 -4.64 -6.64
C ALA A 72 8.65 -4.98 -7.38
N VAL A 73 8.64 -4.78 -8.70
CA VAL A 73 7.49 -5.12 -9.55
C VAL A 73 7.26 -6.62 -9.54
N PHE A 74 8.32 -7.43 -9.68
CA PHE A 74 8.19 -8.88 -9.75
C PHE A 74 7.65 -9.47 -8.45
N LEU A 75 8.21 -9.07 -7.29
CA LEU A 75 7.72 -9.49 -5.98
C LEU A 75 6.28 -9.00 -5.74
N SER A 76 5.98 -7.77 -6.10
CA SER A 76 4.65 -7.19 -5.92
C SER A 76 3.59 -7.92 -6.76
N VAL A 77 3.90 -8.29 -8.00
CA VAL A 77 2.97 -9.03 -8.86
C VAL A 77 2.81 -10.47 -8.37
N ILE A 78 3.92 -11.19 -8.15
CA ILE A 78 3.86 -12.61 -7.76
C ILE A 78 3.24 -12.77 -6.37
N ASN A 79 3.78 -12.10 -5.35
CA ASN A 79 3.30 -12.28 -3.98
C ASN A 79 2.04 -11.46 -3.70
N GLY A 80 2.01 -10.21 -4.18
CA GLY A 80 0.90 -9.29 -3.93
C GLY A 80 -0.37 -9.63 -4.69
N VAL A 81 -0.28 -10.16 -5.92
CA VAL A 81 -1.48 -10.51 -6.71
C VAL A 81 -1.76 -12.01 -6.65
N ILE A 82 -0.79 -12.86 -7.03
CA ILE A 82 -1.05 -14.30 -7.20
C ILE A 82 -1.26 -14.98 -5.83
N ILE A 83 -0.29 -14.87 -4.93
CA ILE A 83 -0.38 -15.54 -3.62
C ILE A 83 -1.54 -14.96 -2.80
N THR A 84 -1.63 -13.63 -2.72
CA THR A 84 -2.72 -12.98 -1.97
C THR A 84 -4.08 -13.35 -2.56
N GLY A 85 -4.21 -13.40 -3.89
CA GLY A 85 -5.44 -13.80 -4.54
C GLY A 85 -5.85 -15.23 -4.18
N ILE A 86 -4.89 -16.16 -4.20
CA ILE A 86 -5.11 -17.55 -3.78
C ILE A 86 -5.54 -17.62 -2.31
N VAL A 87 -4.85 -16.91 -1.41
CA VAL A 87 -5.17 -16.90 0.03
C VAL A 87 -6.58 -16.36 0.29
N VAL A 88 -6.98 -15.28 -0.37
CA VAL A 88 -8.31 -14.70 -0.22
C VAL A 88 -9.40 -15.62 -0.77
N LEU A 89 -9.13 -16.30 -1.89
CA LEU A 89 -10.05 -17.31 -2.43
C LEU A 89 -10.21 -18.49 -1.47
N LEU A 90 -9.10 -18.99 -0.90
CA LEU A 90 -9.15 -20.04 0.12
C LEU A 90 -9.93 -19.59 1.35
N TYR A 91 -9.69 -18.37 1.85
CA TYR A 91 -10.42 -17.82 2.97
C TYR A 91 -11.93 -17.76 2.68
N ASN A 92 -12.32 -17.22 1.52
CA ASN A 92 -13.72 -17.10 1.14
C ASN A 92 -14.40 -18.46 1.01
N LEU A 93 -13.69 -19.49 0.53
CA LEU A 93 -14.20 -20.85 0.44
C LEU A 93 -14.41 -21.48 1.83
N ILE A 94 -13.42 -21.37 2.71
CA ILE A 94 -13.48 -21.92 4.08
C ILE A 94 -14.54 -21.20 4.91
N ALA A 95 -14.59 -19.87 4.84
CA ALA A 95 -15.60 -19.06 5.53
C ALA A 95 -17.03 -19.35 5.04
N GLY A 96 -17.17 -19.78 3.79
CA GLY A 96 -18.44 -20.27 3.23
C GLY A 96 -18.93 -21.58 3.85
N TRP A 97 -18.01 -22.42 4.34
CA TRP A 97 -18.33 -23.72 4.95
C TRP A 97 -18.40 -23.71 6.48
N VAL A 98 -17.46 -23.04 7.15
CA VAL A 98 -17.28 -23.13 8.61
C VAL A 98 -17.97 -21.97 9.36
N GLY A 99 -18.40 -20.94 8.62
CA GLY A 99 -18.80 -19.65 9.20
C GLY A 99 -17.56 -18.77 9.40
N GLY A 100 -17.61 -17.55 8.88
CA GLY A 100 -16.47 -16.62 8.86
C GLY A 100 -16.01 -16.13 10.25
N ILE A 101 -15.04 -15.22 10.26
CA ILE A 101 -14.47 -14.70 11.51
C ILE A 101 -15.49 -13.82 12.26
N LYS A 102 -15.78 -14.14 13.52
CA LYS A 102 -16.65 -13.32 14.40
C LYS A 102 -15.83 -12.21 15.06
N LEU A 103 -16.22 -10.97 14.85
CA LEU A 103 -15.63 -9.76 15.43
C LEU A 103 -16.57 -9.21 16.52
N ASN A 104 -16.04 -9.10 17.74
CA ASN A 104 -16.71 -8.43 18.84
C ASN A 104 -16.22 -6.99 18.90
N MET A 105 -16.94 -6.08 18.25
CA MET A 105 -16.62 -4.65 18.32
C MET A 105 -17.17 -4.10 19.64
N LEU A 106 -16.31 -3.59 20.51
CA LEU A 106 -16.73 -2.73 21.62
C LEU A 106 -17.18 -1.41 21.00
N THR A 107 -18.48 -1.12 21.06
CA THR A 107 -19.05 0.14 20.58
C THR A 107 -18.40 1.29 21.34
N ILE A 108 -17.45 1.98 20.72
CA ILE A 108 -16.97 3.27 21.23
C ILE A 108 -18.14 4.22 21.00
N SER A 109 -18.76 4.65 22.10
CA SER A 109 -19.92 5.53 22.08
C SER A 109 -19.58 6.78 21.27
N THR A 110 -20.28 6.96 20.15
CA THR A 110 -20.22 8.13 19.29
C THR A 110 -20.26 9.39 20.14
N ILE A 111 -19.18 10.18 20.14
CA ILE A 111 -19.23 11.53 20.66
C ILE A 111 -20.22 12.26 19.76
N GLU A 112 -21.37 12.62 20.31
CA GLU A 112 -22.46 13.32 19.65
C GLU A 112 -21.92 14.63 19.07
N THR A 113 -21.60 14.64 17.77
CA THR A 113 -21.24 15.85 17.04
C THR A 113 -22.50 16.69 16.92
N LYS A 114 -22.75 17.52 17.94
CA LYS A 114 -23.82 18.51 17.99
C LYS A 114 -23.84 19.26 16.66
N GLN A 115 -24.88 19.05 15.85
CA GLN A 115 -25.06 19.73 14.58
C GLN A 115 -24.95 21.25 14.80
N PRO A 116 -24.18 21.98 13.97
CA PRO A 116 -24.16 23.44 14.05
C PRO A 116 -25.57 23.92 13.75
N THR A 117 -26.18 24.57 14.74
CA THR A 117 -27.45 25.28 14.62
C THR A 117 -27.30 26.29 13.48
N VAL A 118 -27.80 25.93 12.30
CA VAL A 118 -27.98 26.87 11.20
C VAL A 118 -29.05 27.85 11.67
N LEU A 119 -28.59 29.05 12.06
CA LEU A 119 -29.45 30.20 12.35
C LEU A 119 -30.23 30.52 11.07
N SER A 120 -31.48 30.08 11.01
CA SER A 120 -32.45 30.55 10.02
C SER A 120 -32.75 32.01 10.34
N GLN A 121 -32.07 32.94 9.65
CA GLN A 121 -32.51 34.33 9.58
C GLN A 121 -33.82 34.38 8.77
N SER A 122 -34.92 34.45 9.50
CA SER A 122 -36.18 35.00 9.03
C SER A 122 -35.95 36.44 8.60
N SER A 123 -36.06 36.72 7.29
CA SER A 123 -36.18 38.07 6.77
C SER A 123 -37.48 38.14 5.97
N ASN A 124 -38.57 38.45 6.67
CA ASN A 124 -39.79 38.92 6.05
C ASN A 124 -40.47 39.96 6.95
N ALA A 125 -41.14 40.92 6.29
CA ALA A 125 -41.98 41.99 6.81
C ALA A 125 -41.28 43.30 7.24
N GLY A 126 -41.36 44.29 6.34
CA GLY A 126 -41.07 45.70 6.56
C GLY A 126 -41.77 46.58 5.54
N ASP A 127 -43.08 46.37 5.37
CA ASP A 127 -44.01 47.30 4.74
C ASP A 127 -44.10 48.57 5.59
N GLN A 128 -43.66 49.71 5.06
CA GLN A 128 -44.13 51.04 5.47
C GLN A 128 -44.20 51.96 4.25
N SER A 129 -45.42 52.05 3.72
CA SER A 129 -46.06 53.30 3.29
C SER A 129 -45.58 54.52 4.07
N LYS A 130 -45.25 55.63 3.37
CA LYS A 130 -45.70 57.01 3.67
C LYS A 130 -45.19 58.04 2.65
N ASP A 131 -46.13 58.81 2.13
CA ASP A 131 -46.11 60.25 1.84
C ASP A 131 -44.96 60.85 1.01
N VAL A 132 -45.25 61.25 -0.24
CA VAL A 132 -45.40 62.64 -0.76
C VAL A 132 -45.64 62.60 -2.27
#